data_AF-A0A4Y2N6G7-F1
#
_entry.id   AF-A0A4Y2N6G7-F1
#
_cell.length_a   1.000
_cell.length_b   1.000
_cell.length_c   1.000
_cell.angle_alpha   90.00
_cell.angle_beta   90.00
_cell.angle_gamma   90.00
#
_symmetry.space_group_name_H-M   'P 1'
#
loop_
_entity.id
_entity.type
_entity.pdbx_description
1 polymer ?
#
loop_
_entity_poly.entity_id
_entity_poly.type
_entity_poly.pdbx_seq_one_letter_code
_entity_poly.pdbx_strand_id
1 'polypeptide(L)'
;MRRSPKLSQSANTLSELQTIFWLNLLVLDSSGLVYLLFGSAEVQPWNYPDPQHSTKATNEERRHSDRSLKPQIEMREKLAGNS
;
A
#
# COMPACT_ATOMS: atom_id res chain seq x y z
N MET A 1 48.13 -9.26 49.48
CA MET A 1 46.77 -8.72 49.71
C MET A 1 45.95 -8.89 48.42
N ARG A 2 45.18 -9.97 48.27
CA ARG A 2 44.30 -10.16 47.09
C ARG A 2 42.97 -9.47 47.39
N ARG A 3 42.63 -8.42 46.64
CA ARG A 3 41.30 -7.80 46.72
C ARG A 3 40.29 -8.77 46.12
N SER A 4 39.38 -9.27 46.95
CA SER A 4 38.24 -10.07 46.52
C SER A 4 37.39 -9.24 45.54
N PRO A 5 37.11 -9.72 44.32
CA PRO A 5 36.18 -9.05 43.44
C PRO A 5 34.78 -9.08 44.09
N LYS A 6 34.15 -7.90 44.20
CA LYS A 6 32.83 -7.74 44.81
C LYS A 6 31.80 -8.59 44.03
N LEU A 7 31.31 -9.65 44.66
CA LEU A 7 30.16 -10.46 44.19
C LEU A 7 28.89 -9.63 43.92
N SER A 8 28.84 -8.38 44.39
CA SER A 8 27.73 -7.45 44.15
C SER A 8 27.71 -6.86 42.73
N GLN A 9 28.83 -6.75 42.02
CA GLN A 9 28.83 -6.05 40.71
C GLN A 9 28.05 -6.81 39.63
N SER A 10 28.17 -8.15 39.56
CA SER A 10 27.51 -8.98 38.53
C SER A 10 26.00 -9.04 38.68
N ALA A 11 25.50 -9.10 39.92
CA ALA A 11 24.06 -9.09 40.18
C ALA A 11 23.41 -7.77 39.75
N ASN A 12 24.10 -6.64 39.98
CA ASN A 12 23.61 -5.33 39.55
C ASN A 12 23.61 -5.20 38.01
N THR A 13 24.65 -5.67 37.32
CA THR A 13 24.72 -5.56 35.84
C THR A 13 23.63 -6.38 35.14
N LEU A 14 23.30 -7.57 35.65
CA LEU A 14 22.23 -8.38 35.07
C LEU A 14 20.86 -7.71 35.21
N SER A 15 20.57 -7.08 36.35
CA SER A 15 19.31 -6.35 36.56
C SER A 15 19.18 -5.11 35.67
N GLU A 16 20.30 -4.43 35.42
CA GLU A 16 20.36 -3.26 34.54
C GLU A 16 20.09 -3.65 33.08
N LEU A 17 20.69 -4.76 32.62
CA LEU A 17 20.45 -5.32 31.29
C LEU A 17 19.01 -5.79 31.10
N GLN A 18 18.40 -6.42 32.12
CA GLN A 18 17.00 -6.81 32.07
C GLN A 18 16.07 -5.59 31.94
N THR A 19 16.38 -4.50 32.65
CA THR A 19 15.60 -3.26 32.57
C THR A 19 15.65 -2.66 31.17
N ILE A 20 16.85 -2.57 30.58
CA ILE A 20 17.04 -2.07 29.22
C ILE A 20 16.34 -2.98 28.21
N PHE A 21 16.41 -4.30 28.38
CA PHE A 21 15.71 -5.26 27.52
C PHE A 21 14.19 -5.03 27.53
N TRP A 22 13.57 -4.96 28.71
CA TRP A 22 12.13 -4.71 28.84
C TRP A 22 11.72 -3.35 28.29
N LEU A 23 12.55 -2.32 28.46
CA LEU A 23 12.28 -1.00 27.92
C LEU A 23 12.32 -0.99 26.38
N ASN A 24 13.31 -1.65 25.78
CA ASN A 24 13.39 -1.80 24.32
C ASN A 24 12.22 -2.63 23.78
N LEU A 25 11.89 -3.74 24.44
CA LEU A 25 10.75 -4.57 24.08
C LEU A 25 9.46 -3.75 24.11
N LEU A 26 9.20 -3.01 25.18
CA LEU A 26 8.02 -2.16 25.31
C LEU A 26 7.93 -1.12 24.18
N VAL A 27 9.05 -0.48 23.82
CA VAL A 27 9.08 0.53 22.75
C VAL A 27 8.82 -0.09 21.38
N LEU A 28 9.45 -1.23 21.06
CA LEU A 28 9.21 -1.91 19.79
C LEU A 28 7.79 -2.47 19.72
N ASP A 29 7.34 -3.17 20.75
CA ASP A 29 6.01 -3.78 20.79
C ASP A 29 4.92 -2.73 20.78
N SER A 30 5.08 -1.60 21.47
CA SER A 30 4.08 -0.53 21.44
C SER A 30 3.96 0.10 20.06
N SER A 31 5.08 0.35 19.37
CA SER A 31 5.05 0.84 17.99
C SER A 31 4.39 -0.18 17.06
N GLY A 32 4.71 -1.47 17.21
CA GLY A 32 4.09 -2.55 16.45
C GLY A 32 2.59 -2.70 16.73
N LEU A 33 2.17 -2.54 17.99
CA LEU A 33 0.77 -2.61 18.41
C LEU A 33 -0.04 -1.44 17.87
N VAL A 34 0.50 -0.21 17.91
CA VAL A 34 -0.14 0.96 17.28
C VAL A 34 -0.28 0.72 15.77
N TYR A 35 0.76 0.21 15.12
CA TYR A 35 0.68 -0.15 13.70
C TYR A 35 -0.32 -1.28 13.43
N LEU A 36 -0.47 -2.26 14.32
CA LEU A 36 -1.44 -3.34 14.16
C LEU A 36 -2.89 -2.85 14.32
N LEU A 37 -3.12 -1.93 15.27
CA LEU A 37 -4.46 -1.41 15.56
C LEU A 37 -4.93 -0.34 14.56
N PHE A 38 -4.02 0.51 14.09
CA PHE A 38 -4.33 1.65 13.21
C PHE A 38 -3.78 1.51 11.80
N GLY A 39 -2.92 0.52 11.54
CA GLY A 39 -2.40 0.25 10.22
C GLY A 39 -3.50 -0.30 9.33
N SER A 40 -3.77 0.41 8.24
CA SER A 40 -4.66 -0.08 7.21
C SER A 40 -3.83 -0.80 6.14
N ALA A 41 -4.18 -2.06 5.87
CA ALA A 41 -3.67 -2.80 4.72
C ALA A 41 -4.47 -2.47 3.43
N GLU A 42 -5.43 -1.56 3.52
CA GLU A 42 -6.25 -1.15 2.38
C GLU A 42 -5.47 -0.22 1.45
N VAL A 43 -5.65 -0.43 0.14
CA VAL A 43 -4.95 0.38 -0.86
C VAL A 43 -5.42 1.81 -0.76
N GLN A 44 -4.49 2.69 -0.40
CA GLN A 44 -4.80 4.08 -0.14
C GLN A 44 -5.26 4.80 -1.41
N PRO A 45 -6.19 5.77 -1.30
CA PRO A 45 -6.86 6.37 -2.45
C PRO A 45 -5.93 7.14 -3.40
N TRP A 46 -4.74 7.55 -2.94
CA TRP A 46 -3.73 8.17 -3.79
C TRP A 46 -2.88 7.15 -4.57
N ASN A 47 -2.92 5.87 -4.22
CA ASN A 47 -2.12 4.83 -4.89
C ASN A 47 -2.67 4.46 -6.27
N TYR A 48 -3.93 4.79 -6.54
CA TYR A 48 -4.52 4.69 -7.87
C TYR A 48 -5.15 6.04 -8.24
N PRO A 49 -4.77 6.65 -9.38
CA PRO A 49 -5.57 7.73 -9.93
C PRO A 49 -6.96 7.16 -10.22
N ASP A 50 -7.96 7.69 -9.51
CA ASP A 50 -9.39 7.45 -9.62
C ASP A 50 -9.83 6.44 -10.69
N PRO A 51 -10.41 5.26 -10.34
CA PRO A 51 -10.93 4.33 -11.35
C PRO A 51 -12.04 4.96 -12.20
N GLN A 52 -12.63 6.08 -11.77
CA GLN A 52 -13.56 6.87 -12.58
C GLN A 52 -12.92 7.46 -13.85
N HIS A 53 -11.58 7.57 -13.93
CA HIS A 53 -10.91 7.99 -15.16
C HIS A 53 -10.64 6.82 -16.12
N SER A 54 -10.56 5.58 -15.62
CA SER A 54 -10.35 4.38 -16.44
C SER A 54 -11.64 3.97 -17.16
N THR A 55 -12.78 3.96 -16.47
CA THR A 55 -14.06 3.57 -17.08
C THR A 55 -14.59 4.63 -18.06
N LYS A 56 -14.33 5.91 -17.83
CA LYS A 56 -14.71 6.99 -18.77
C LYS A 56 -13.86 6.97 -20.03
N ALA A 57 -12.53 6.79 -19.91
CA ALA A 57 -11.66 6.68 -21.09
C ALA A 57 -12.04 5.49 -21.99
N THR A 58 -12.31 4.31 -21.40
CA THR A 58 -12.72 3.13 -22.19
C THR A 58 -14.10 3.28 -22.84
N ASN A 59 -15.07 3.93 -22.18
CA ASN A 59 -16.41 4.13 -22.74
C ASN A 59 -16.47 5.26 -23.78
N GLU A 60 -15.70 6.33 -23.59
CA GLU A 60 -15.64 7.42 -24.58
C GLU A 60 -14.86 7.01 -25.84
N GLU A 61 -13.79 6.23 -25.70
CA GLU A 61 -13.06 5.67 -26.85
C GLU A 61 -13.95 4.72 -27.68
N ARG A 62 -14.73 3.85 -27.03
CA ARG A 62 -15.73 3.01 -27.73
C ARG A 62 -16.83 3.81 -28.40
N ARG A 63 -17.35 4.87 -27.76
CA ARG A 63 -18.40 5.72 -28.34
C ARG A 63 -17.89 6.58 -29.49
N HIS A 64 -16.65 7.06 -29.41
CA HIS A 64 -16.03 7.84 -30.49
C HIS A 64 -15.65 6.95 -31.68
N SER A 65 -15.22 5.71 -31.42
CA SER A 65 -14.98 4.70 -32.47
C SER A 65 -16.28 4.31 -33.18
N ASP A 66 -17.36 3.99 -32.43
CA ASP A 66 -18.68 3.67 -33.00
C ASP A 66 -19.25 4.80 -33.87
N ARG A 67 -19.11 6.05 -33.39
CA ARG A 67 -19.55 7.25 -34.13
C ARG A 67 -18.72 7.51 -35.40
N SER A 68 -17.44 7.12 -35.40
CA SER A 68 -16.56 7.24 -36.57
C SER A 68 -16.80 6.12 -37.60
N LEU A 69 -17.17 4.92 -37.14
CA LEU A 69 -17.44 3.75 -37.97
C LEU A 69 -18.80 3.82 -38.69
N LYS A 70 -19.85 4.34 -38.04
CA LYS A 70 -21.21 4.43 -38.61
C LYS A 70 -21.28 5.11 -39.99
N PRO A 71 -20.70 6.30 -40.20
CA PRO A 71 -20.71 6.96 -41.50
C PRO A 71 -20.01 6.15 -42.60
N GLN A 72 -18.91 5.46 -42.26
CA GLN A 72 -18.13 4.67 -43.22
C GLN A 72 -18.86 3.39 -43.66
N ILE A 73 -19.57 2.74 -42.74
CA ILE A 73 -20.41 1.58 -43.04
C ILE A 73 -21.58 2.00 -43.92
N GLU A 74 -22.25 3.12 -43.60
CA GLU A 74 -23.38 3.63 -44.36
C GLU A 74 -23.01 4.02 -45.80
N MET A 75 -21.84 4.66 -46.02
CA MET A 75 -21.38 4.97 -47.37
C MET A 75 -21.13 3.70 -48.19
N ARG A 76 -20.50 2.69 -47.59
CA ARG A 76 -20.22 1.41 -48.25
C ARG A 76 -21.50 0.67 -48.64
N GLU A 77 -22.51 0.67 -47.79
CA GLU A 77 -23.82 0.08 -48.11
C GLU A 77 -24.54 0.83 -49.23
N LYS A 78 -24.50 2.18 -49.24
CA LYS A 78 -25.09 2.98 -50.34
C LYS A 78 -24.38 2.76 -51.68
N LEU A 79 -23.07 2.54 -51.67
CA LEU A 79 -22.29 2.21 -52.86
C LEU A 79 -22.56 0.77 -53.35
N ALA A 80 -22.76 -0.18 -52.45
CA ALA A 80 -23.03 -1.59 -52.79
C ALA A 80 -24.49 -1.86 -53.18
N GLY A 81 -25.45 -1.11 -52.64
CA GLY A 81 -26.88 -1.26 -52.91
C GLY A 81 -27.40 -0.49 -54.13
N ASN A 82 -26.55 0.27 -54.81
CA ASN A 82 -26.87 1.03 -56.02
C ASN A 82 -26.26 0.40 -57.29
N SER A 83 -25.89 -0.88 -57.24
CA SER A 83 -25.39 -1.63 -58.39
C SER A 83 -26.39 -2.67 -58.88
#